data_AF-A0A8H6SNW9-F1
#
_entry.id   AF-A0A8H6SNW9-F1
#
_cell.length_a   1.000
_cell.length_b   1.000
_cell.length_c   1.000
_cell.angle_alpha   90.00
_cell.angle_beta   90.00
_cell.angle_gamma   90.00
#
_symmetry.space_group_name_H-M   'P 1'
#
loop_
_entity.id
_entity.type
_entity.pdbx_description
1 polymer ?
#
loop_
_entity_poly.entity_id
_entity_poly.type
_entity_poly.pdbx_seq_one_letter_code
_entity_poly.pdbx_strand_id
1 'polypeptide(L)'
;MEVATLDMRKICRTCATGGDCFGGIAAFALPVQVLSPAPTLKGSSFNSTIPPIVSQKNYPSRQVVVAELQSGPASFPPRFVLKFSDPRFIPNRLSFMKELDSERNSSPWSPRFREFFISHLRDFRTKSWPNYWKCTGATHPITDDERYQIEEEFYDDYLCDREGTLFLWSQEMYHWEATFDSHFNELAVYQALRPLQGRHIPRLFGRGTFKPPSDGFDDPLLSSVPFLALEHIPGATLNRIQLLSTRNNSSPTPQITNHDATCASHVLIDVVRAIRNLGVNNPDYAARNIVLRNLDPLCPVIIDFGLASTKQGLASDLQDIRDVLYDIKWNIPSPYRRGVETPLPLSGFAPLNRAASGLSDRKRDVLQAYFEEIVPGPSRTILDGDGTQHIWEASRWRLKEGVRTCDEDVEWGLSQEAIESECQTYLFQMRTSSST
;
A
#
# COMPACT_ATOMS: atom_id res chain seq x y z
N MET A 1 -8.74 10.58 -21.07
CA MET A 1 -9.21 9.41 -20.31
C MET A 1 -10.57 9.79 -19.73
N GLU A 2 -11.66 9.27 -20.30
CA GLU A 2 -13.02 9.68 -19.92
C GLU A 2 -13.37 9.26 -18.49
N VAL A 3 -14.24 10.04 -17.85
CA VAL A 3 -14.75 9.76 -16.49
C VAL A 3 -16.08 9.04 -16.60
N ALA A 4 -16.11 7.76 -16.29
CA ALA A 4 -17.37 7.04 -16.12
C ALA A 4 -18.05 7.50 -14.82
N THR A 5 -19.19 8.18 -14.94
CA THR A 5 -20.03 8.53 -13.78
C THR A 5 -20.97 7.36 -13.47
N LEU A 6 -20.93 6.86 -12.24
CA LEU A 6 -21.74 5.71 -11.81
C LEU A 6 -22.86 6.16 -10.87
N ASP A 7 -24.10 6.14 -11.36
CA ASP A 7 -25.28 6.36 -10.51
C ASP A 7 -25.69 5.03 -9.84
N MET A 8 -25.40 4.89 -8.54
CA MET A 8 -25.69 3.69 -7.76
C MET A 8 -27.10 3.67 -7.12
N ARG A 9 -28.01 4.59 -7.46
CA ARG A 9 -29.39 4.67 -6.89
C ARG A 9 -30.29 3.42 -7.11
N LYS A 10 -29.79 2.39 -7.80
CA LYS A 10 -30.48 1.12 -8.08
C LYS A 10 -29.98 -0.08 -7.26
N ILE A 11 -29.05 0.12 -6.31
CA ILE A 11 -28.24 -0.95 -5.72
C ILE A 11 -28.56 -1.16 -4.22
N CYS A 12 -29.76 -1.66 -3.90
CA CYS A 12 -29.99 -2.40 -2.65
C CYS A 12 -31.33 -3.15 -2.64
N ARG A 13 -31.30 -4.49 -2.53
CA ARG A 13 -32.46 -5.36 -2.21
C ARG A 13 -32.03 -6.68 -1.55
N THR A 14 -31.39 -6.63 -0.38
CA THR A 14 -31.49 -7.66 0.70
C THR A 14 -30.54 -7.29 1.85
N CYS A 15 -31.09 -6.67 2.90
CA CYS A 15 -30.54 -6.64 4.27
C CYS A 15 -31.70 -6.26 5.20
N ALA A 16 -32.66 -7.19 5.39
CA ALA A 16 -33.93 -6.90 6.08
C ALA A 16 -34.41 -8.08 6.94
N THR A 17 -33.50 -8.72 7.71
CA THR A 17 -33.86 -9.68 8.76
C THR A 17 -32.85 -9.64 9.91
N GLY A 18 -33.21 -8.97 11.00
CA GLY A 18 -32.79 -9.27 12.38
C GLY A 18 -31.31 -9.14 12.76
N GLY A 19 -30.95 -8.02 13.40
CA GLY A 19 -29.69 -7.84 14.13
C GLY A 19 -29.26 -6.38 14.15
N ASP A 20 -29.00 -5.82 15.33
CA ASP A 20 -28.66 -4.40 15.53
C ASP A 20 -27.38 -4.02 14.78
N CYS A 21 -27.56 -3.46 13.59
CA CYS A 21 -26.49 -2.91 12.78
C CYS A 21 -26.40 -1.41 13.04
N PHE A 22 -25.24 -0.96 13.55
CA PHE A 22 -24.93 0.44 13.75
C PHE A 22 -25.18 1.25 12.46
N GLY A 23 -25.80 2.43 12.62
CA GLY A 23 -26.32 3.23 11.52
C GLY A 23 -25.26 3.57 10.48
N GLY A 24 -25.43 3.04 9.26
CA GLY A 24 -24.56 3.30 8.13
C GLY A 24 -25.21 2.87 6.81
N ILE A 25 -25.79 3.83 6.09
CA ILE A 25 -26.45 3.68 4.77
C ILE A 25 -27.73 2.84 4.81
N ALA A 26 -28.88 3.52 4.93
CA ALA A 26 -30.19 2.92 4.76
C ALA A 26 -30.49 2.58 3.28
N ALA A 27 -31.05 1.39 3.05
CA ALA A 27 -31.38 0.88 1.72
C ALA A 27 -32.65 1.53 1.14
N PHE A 28 -32.51 2.28 0.04
CA PHE A 28 -33.63 2.84 -0.74
C PHE A 28 -33.42 2.63 -2.25
N ALA A 29 -34.50 2.44 -3.00
CA ALA A 29 -34.45 2.08 -4.42
C ALA A 29 -35.55 2.75 -5.26
N LEU A 30 -35.17 3.61 -6.23
CA LEU A 30 -36.02 4.12 -7.31
C LEU A 30 -35.17 4.44 -8.59
N PRO A 31 -35.76 4.51 -9.80
CA PRO A 31 -35.01 4.45 -11.08
C PRO A 31 -34.88 5.78 -11.85
N VAL A 32 -34.01 5.84 -12.89
CA VAL A 32 -34.21 6.39 -14.27
C VAL A 32 -32.88 6.33 -15.11
N GLN A 33 -32.83 6.89 -16.33
CA GLN A 33 -31.79 6.85 -17.41
C GLN A 33 -31.14 8.24 -17.68
N VAL A 34 -29.97 8.31 -18.34
CA VAL A 34 -29.47 9.48 -19.13
C VAL A 34 -28.65 9.03 -20.37
N LEU A 35 -28.37 9.94 -21.32
CA LEU A 35 -27.99 9.77 -22.74
C LEU A 35 -26.48 10.03 -23.08
N SER A 36 -26.11 9.79 -24.35
CA SER A 36 -24.78 10.00 -25.03
C SER A 36 -24.94 10.99 -26.23
N PRO A 37 -23.96 11.34 -27.12
CA PRO A 37 -22.72 10.66 -27.61
C PRO A 37 -21.41 11.16 -26.93
N ALA A 38 -20.16 10.66 -27.12
CA ALA A 38 -19.41 9.90 -28.17
C ALA A 38 -18.73 10.77 -29.28
N PRO A 39 -17.62 10.35 -29.93
CA PRO A 39 -16.92 9.03 -29.95
C PRO A 39 -15.37 9.15 -29.67
N THR A 40 -14.43 8.19 -29.86
CA THR A 40 -14.38 6.93 -30.65
C THR A 40 -13.35 5.89 -30.12
N LEU A 41 -13.79 4.64 -29.88
CA LEU A 41 -13.04 3.38 -30.11
C LEU A 41 -14.07 2.24 -30.11
N LYS A 42 -14.06 1.35 -31.12
CA LYS A 42 -15.00 0.23 -31.21
C LYS A 42 -14.66 -0.83 -30.14
N GLY A 43 -15.57 -1.36 -29.33
CA GLY A 43 -16.97 -0.98 -29.14
C GLY A 43 -17.70 -1.96 -28.20
N SER A 44 -17.99 -1.52 -26.98
CA SER A 44 -19.01 -2.12 -26.10
C SER A 44 -19.57 -1.02 -25.19
N SER A 45 -20.78 -0.54 -25.49
CA SER A 45 -21.44 0.53 -24.75
C SER A 45 -21.85 0.04 -23.35
N PHE A 46 -21.31 0.65 -22.30
CA PHE A 46 -21.64 0.31 -20.92
C PHE A 46 -22.95 1.00 -20.49
N ASN A 47 -24.08 0.40 -20.87
CA ASN A 47 -25.41 0.69 -20.32
C ASN A 47 -25.83 -0.44 -19.35
N SER A 48 -25.00 -0.72 -18.34
CA SER A 48 -25.28 -1.74 -17.33
C SER A 48 -25.60 -1.11 -15.98
N THR A 49 -26.78 -1.43 -15.44
CA THR A 49 -27.03 -1.28 -14.00
C THR A 49 -26.11 -2.26 -13.29
N ILE A 50 -25.25 -1.80 -12.37
CA ILE A 50 -24.44 -2.73 -11.57
C ILE A 50 -25.41 -3.54 -10.68
N PRO A 51 -25.33 -4.88 -10.67
CA PRO A 51 -26.16 -5.74 -9.83
C PRO A 51 -25.94 -5.46 -8.32
N PRO A 52 -26.88 -5.87 -7.45
CA PRO A 52 -26.83 -5.57 -6.02
C PRO A 52 -25.55 -6.08 -5.36
N ILE A 53 -24.90 -5.22 -4.57
CA ILE A 53 -23.72 -5.57 -3.77
C ILE A 53 -24.11 -6.63 -2.74
N VAL A 54 -23.44 -7.79 -2.78
CA VAL A 54 -23.80 -8.98 -1.99
C VAL A 54 -23.11 -9.02 -0.62
N SER A 55 -21.98 -8.31 -0.43
CA SER A 55 -21.33 -8.23 0.88
C SER A 55 -20.51 -6.95 1.07
N GLN A 56 -20.65 -6.29 2.22
CA GLN A 56 -19.76 -5.21 2.66
C GLN A 56 -18.83 -5.73 3.77
N LYS A 57 -17.55 -5.38 3.70
CA LYS A 57 -16.56 -5.63 4.77
C LYS A 57 -15.81 -4.34 5.04
N ASN A 58 -16.04 -3.73 6.20
CA ASN A 58 -15.36 -2.50 6.57
C ASN A 58 -13.91 -2.80 6.96
N TYR A 59 -12.96 -2.11 6.32
CA TYR A 59 -11.54 -2.13 6.68
C TYR A 59 -11.18 -0.80 7.35
N PRO A 60 -10.37 -0.80 8.43
CA PRO A 60 -10.22 0.36 9.31
C PRO A 60 -9.32 1.49 8.78
N SER A 61 -8.90 1.46 7.51
CA SER A 61 -8.11 2.55 6.89
C SER A 61 -8.85 3.28 5.78
N ARG A 62 -9.69 2.60 5.00
CA ARG A 62 -10.50 3.16 3.89
C ARG A 62 -11.76 2.34 3.66
N GLN A 63 -12.80 2.95 3.10
CA GLN A 63 -13.99 2.22 2.65
C GLN A 63 -13.69 1.37 1.42
N VAL A 64 -13.45 0.08 1.67
CA VAL A 64 -13.30 -0.96 0.67
C VAL A 64 -14.60 -1.76 0.62
N VAL A 65 -15.31 -1.72 -0.51
CA VAL A 65 -16.51 -2.54 -0.73
C VAL A 65 -16.19 -3.62 -1.75
N VAL A 66 -16.48 -4.87 -1.42
CA VAL A 66 -16.34 -5.99 -2.37
C VAL A 66 -17.64 -6.11 -3.14
N ALA A 67 -17.61 -5.83 -4.44
CA ALA A 67 -18.75 -5.94 -5.32
C ALA A 67 -18.73 -7.29 -6.05
N GLU A 68 -19.87 -7.96 -6.09
CA GLU A 68 -20.06 -9.24 -6.78
C GLU A 68 -21.13 -9.08 -7.85
N LEU A 69 -20.80 -9.44 -9.10
CA LEU A 69 -21.72 -9.38 -10.23
C LEU A 69 -22.52 -10.67 -10.32
N GLN A 70 -23.83 -10.59 -10.05
CA GLN A 70 -24.76 -11.72 -10.29
C GLN A 70 -24.81 -12.13 -11.77
N SER A 71 -24.70 -11.15 -12.68
CA SER A 71 -24.52 -11.35 -14.11
C SER A 71 -23.87 -10.10 -14.70
N GLY A 72 -22.65 -10.22 -15.23
CA GLY A 72 -21.92 -9.12 -15.86
C GLY A 72 -21.75 -9.32 -17.38
N PRO A 73 -21.39 -8.27 -18.14
CA PRO A 73 -20.82 -8.47 -19.47
C PRO A 73 -19.53 -9.31 -19.34
N ALA A 74 -19.26 -10.19 -20.31
CA ALA A 74 -18.16 -11.15 -20.26
C ALA A 74 -16.75 -10.53 -20.11
N SER A 75 -16.62 -9.21 -20.27
CA SER A 75 -15.40 -8.44 -20.08
C SER A 75 -15.10 -8.03 -18.64
N PHE A 76 -16.01 -8.25 -17.68
CA PHE A 76 -15.84 -7.84 -16.28
C PHE A 76 -15.83 -9.07 -15.35
N PRO A 77 -14.90 -9.18 -14.39
CA PRO A 77 -14.86 -10.34 -13.49
C PRO A 77 -16.10 -10.39 -12.58
N PRO A 78 -16.51 -11.60 -12.15
CA PRO A 78 -17.67 -11.75 -11.25
C PRO A 78 -17.44 -11.12 -9.87
N ARG A 79 -16.20 -10.85 -9.47
CA ARG A 79 -15.85 -10.20 -8.19
C ARG A 79 -14.79 -9.14 -8.40
N PHE A 80 -14.99 -7.99 -7.78
CA PHE A 80 -14.10 -6.84 -7.83
C PHE A 80 -14.22 -6.01 -6.55
N VAL A 81 -13.33 -5.04 -6.40
CA VAL A 81 -13.26 -4.13 -5.26
C VAL A 81 -13.58 -2.72 -5.72
N LEU A 82 -14.49 -2.05 -5.02
CA LEU A 82 -14.67 -0.60 -5.07
C LEU A 82 -13.95 0.01 -3.88
N LYS A 83 -12.85 0.71 -4.14
CA LYS A 83 -12.08 1.44 -3.12
C LYS A 83 -12.51 2.90 -3.15
N PHE A 84 -13.29 3.32 -2.16
CA PHE A 84 -13.79 4.70 -2.04
C PHE A 84 -12.79 5.57 -1.28
N SER A 85 -12.55 6.77 -1.80
CA SER A 85 -11.74 7.81 -1.17
C SER A 85 -12.68 8.83 -0.53
N ASP A 86 -13.28 8.44 0.60
CA ASP A 86 -14.23 9.25 1.37
C ASP A 86 -13.63 9.62 2.74
N PRO A 87 -13.25 10.89 2.97
CA PRO A 87 -12.67 11.34 4.23
C PRO A 87 -13.57 11.08 5.45
N ARG A 88 -14.90 11.02 5.26
CA ARG A 88 -15.90 10.89 6.32
C ARG A 88 -15.85 9.55 7.07
N PHE A 89 -15.06 8.60 6.57
CA PHE A 89 -14.95 7.24 7.10
C PHE A 89 -13.52 6.82 7.45
N ILE A 90 -12.56 7.77 7.50
CA ILE A 90 -11.19 7.52 7.96
C ILE A 90 -11.18 7.63 9.50
N PRO A 91 -11.07 6.52 10.26
CA PRO A 91 -11.10 6.58 11.72
C PRO A 91 -9.79 7.16 12.27
N ASN A 92 -9.79 7.54 13.55
CA ASN A 92 -8.66 8.22 14.20
C ASN A 92 -8.24 9.51 13.50
N ARG A 93 -9.22 10.32 13.07
CA ARG A 93 -9.00 11.77 12.94
C ARG A 93 -8.38 12.30 14.25
N LEU A 94 -7.53 13.30 14.10
CA LEU A 94 -6.50 13.75 15.04
C LEU A 94 -6.92 13.71 16.52
N SER A 95 -5.99 13.38 17.42
CA SER A 95 -6.31 13.09 18.84
C SER A 95 -7.04 14.20 19.59
N PHE A 96 -6.92 15.46 19.14
CA PHE A 96 -7.66 16.62 19.66
C PHE A 96 -9.11 16.73 19.15
N MET A 97 -9.44 16.19 17.96
CA MET A 97 -10.82 16.16 17.46
C MET A 97 -11.74 15.25 18.30
N LYS A 98 -11.17 14.43 19.19
CA LYS A 98 -11.89 13.59 20.16
C LYS A 98 -12.67 14.38 21.22
N GLU A 99 -12.51 15.70 21.27
CA GLU A 99 -13.29 16.57 22.15
C GLU A 99 -14.63 17.01 21.52
N LEU A 100 -14.78 16.89 20.19
CA LEU A 100 -16.05 17.15 19.50
C LEU A 100 -17.05 15.99 19.68
N ASP A 101 -16.59 14.75 19.80
CA ASP A 101 -17.41 13.56 20.07
C ASP A 101 -16.75 12.67 21.15
N SER A 102 -17.42 12.52 22.29
CA SER A 102 -16.85 11.99 23.54
C SER A 102 -16.54 10.48 23.58
N GLU A 103 -16.67 9.76 22.46
CA GLU A 103 -16.48 8.31 22.40
C GLU A 103 -15.30 7.92 21.52
N ARG A 104 -14.31 7.26 22.13
CA ARG A 104 -12.97 7.02 21.57
C ARG A 104 -12.89 6.22 20.25
N ASN A 105 -14.00 5.73 19.70
CA ASN A 105 -14.04 4.86 18.51
C ASN A 105 -15.27 5.08 17.59
N SER A 106 -16.06 6.14 17.76
CA SER A 106 -17.23 6.38 16.87
C SER A 106 -16.81 6.82 15.46
N SER A 107 -17.68 6.60 14.47
CA SER A 107 -17.50 7.11 13.11
C SER A 107 -17.31 8.63 13.15
N PRO A 108 -16.30 9.21 12.47
CA PRO A 108 -15.92 10.63 12.62
C PRO A 108 -16.89 11.61 11.95
N TRP A 109 -18.06 11.14 11.50
CA TRP A 109 -19.09 11.92 10.81
C TRP A 109 -20.41 11.85 11.58
N SER A 110 -20.36 12.22 12.86
CA SER A 110 -21.56 12.38 13.69
C SER A 110 -22.47 13.50 13.15
N PRO A 111 -23.75 13.56 13.56
CA PRO A 111 -24.62 14.69 13.22
C PRO A 111 -24.01 16.04 13.62
N ARG A 112 -23.40 16.11 14.81
CA ARG A 112 -22.71 17.31 15.32
C ARG A 112 -21.51 17.68 14.45
N PHE A 113 -20.68 16.72 14.06
CA PHE A 113 -19.54 16.99 13.18
C PHE A 113 -19.99 17.41 11.77
N ARG A 114 -21.05 16.80 11.24
CA ARG A 114 -21.66 17.20 9.96
C ARG A 114 -22.19 18.64 10.02
N GLU A 115 -22.84 19.04 11.11
CA GLU A 115 -23.32 20.41 11.30
C GLU A 115 -22.16 21.42 11.39
N PHE A 116 -21.13 21.11 12.18
CA PHE A 116 -19.86 21.86 12.22
C PHE A 116 -19.27 22.04 10.82
N PHE A 117 -19.13 20.94 10.07
CA PHE A 117 -18.53 20.94 8.74
C PHE A 117 -19.35 21.79 7.75
N ILE A 118 -20.67 21.66 7.75
CA ILE A 118 -21.56 22.40 6.84
C ILE A 118 -21.60 23.89 7.19
N SER A 119 -21.53 24.26 8.48
CA SER A 119 -21.44 25.68 8.88
C SER A 119 -20.18 26.31 8.33
N HIS A 120 -19.01 25.72 8.63
CA HIS A 120 -17.73 26.28 8.20
C HIS A 120 -17.52 26.21 6.69
N LEU A 121 -18.06 25.18 6.01
CA LEU A 121 -18.10 25.15 4.55
C LEU A 121 -18.96 26.29 3.96
N ARG A 122 -20.03 26.74 4.63
CA ARG A 122 -20.79 27.93 4.20
C ARG A 122 -20.01 29.22 4.43
N ASP A 123 -19.39 29.37 5.60
CA ASP A 123 -18.54 30.53 5.93
C ASP A 123 -17.40 30.69 4.90
N PHE A 124 -16.78 29.56 4.57
CA PHE A 124 -15.79 29.42 3.53
C PHE A 124 -16.30 29.75 2.11
N ARG A 125 -17.46 29.21 1.72
CA ARG A 125 -18.09 29.48 0.40
C ARG A 125 -18.57 30.93 0.25
N THR A 126 -18.98 31.57 1.35
CA THR A 126 -19.36 32.99 1.40
C THR A 126 -18.16 33.93 1.50
N LYS A 127 -16.92 33.40 1.63
CA LYS A 127 -15.66 34.13 1.81
C LYS A 127 -15.59 34.94 3.12
N SER A 128 -16.33 34.57 4.15
CA SER A 128 -16.07 35.10 5.49
C SER A 128 -14.76 34.54 6.07
N TRP A 129 -14.36 33.34 5.62
CA TRP A 129 -13.06 32.72 5.90
C TRP A 129 -12.19 32.63 4.63
N PRO A 130 -10.84 32.65 4.76
CA PRO A 130 -9.93 32.52 3.63
C PRO A 130 -9.95 31.11 3.02
N ASN A 131 -9.63 31.02 1.71
CA ASN A 131 -9.58 29.77 0.98
C ASN A 131 -8.16 29.46 0.48
N TYR A 132 -7.58 28.42 1.08
CA TYR A 132 -6.22 27.95 0.83
C TYR A 132 -6.14 26.55 0.18
N TRP A 133 -7.26 25.82 0.04
CA TRP A 133 -7.27 24.38 -0.28
C TRP A 133 -7.77 24.06 -1.71
N LYS A 134 -6.97 23.32 -2.48
CA LYS A 134 -7.25 22.99 -3.90
C LYS A 134 -8.53 22.19 -4.06
N CYS A 135 -8.78 21.26 -3.14
CA CYS A 135 -9.97 20.39 -3.14
C CYS A 135 -11.30 21.16 -3.10
N THR A 136 -11.28 22.44 -2.68
CA THR A 136 -12.45 23.31 -2.63
C THR A 136 -12.54 24.29 -3.80
N GLY A 137 -11.49 24.41 -4.62
CA GLY A 137 -11.38 25.39 -5.71
C GLY A 137 -10.68 26.70 -5.34
N ALA A 138 -9.67 26.69 -4.47
CA ALA A 138 -8.82 27.86 -4.19
C ALA A 138 -8.22 28.48 -5.47
N THR A 139 -8.26 29.80 -5.60
CA THR A 139 -7.57 30.53 -6.70
C THR A 139 -6.07 30.69 -6.44
N HIS A 140 -5.68 30.73 -5.17
CA HIS A 140 -4.30 30.74 -4.70
C HIS A 140 -4.16 29.68 -3.59
N PRO A 141 -4.00 28.40 -3.94
CA PRO A 141 -3.74 27.37 -2.95
C PRO A 141 -2.37 27.61 -2.30
N ILE A 142 -2.29 27.41 -0.99
CA ILE A 142 -1.03 27.60 -0.25
C ILE A 142 0.03 26.60 -0.68
N THR A 143 1.28 27.05 -0.63
CA THR A 143 2.47 26.20 -0.70
C THR A 143 2.66 25.44 0.62
N ASP A 144 3.47 24.38 0.59
CA ASP A 144 3.83 23.64 1.81
C ASP A 144 4.56 24.54 2.82
N ASP A 145 5.36 25.52 2.37
CA ASP A 145 6.08 26.47 3.24
C ASP A 145 5.12 27.47 3.92
N GLU A 146 4.19 28.07 3.18
CA GLU A 146 3.13 28.92 3.75
C GLU A 146 2.24 28.13 4.71
N ARG A 147 1.99 26.85 4.41
CA ARG A 147 1.26 25.95 5.29
C ARG A 147 1.99 25.70 6.61
N TYR A 148 3.31 25.48 6.60
CA TYR A 148 4.07 25.33 7.85
C TYR A 148 4.03 26.60 8.70
N GLN A 149 4.10 27.78 8.08
CA GLN A 149 3.96 29.06 8.79
C GLN A 149 2.58 29.21 9.42
N ILE A 150 1.50 28.86 8.71
CA ILE A 150 0.15 28.81 9.25
C ILE A 150 0.03 27.78 10.39
N GLU A 151 0.63 26.59 10.26
CA GLU A 151 0.59 25.58 11.32
C GLU A 151 1.37 26.01 12.58
N GLU A 152 2.45 26.78 12.42
CA GLU A 152 3.26 27.34 13.52
C GLU A 152 2.55 28.53 14.21
N GLU A 153 2.05 29.52 13.45
CA GLU A 153 1.29 30.67 13.97
C GLU A 153 0.05 30.23 14.78
N PHE A 154 -0.67 29.21 14.31
CA PHE A 154 -1.86 28.70 14.99
C PHE A 154 -1.55 27.79 16.20
N TYR A 155 -0.30 27.35 16.39
CA TYR A 155 0.07 26.48 17.51
C TYR A 155 0.25 27.27 18.81
N ASP A 156 0.67 28.54 18.73
CA ASP A 156 0.88 29.41 19.89
C ASP A 156 -0.42 30.07 20.40
N ASP A 157 -1.38 30.40 19.52
CA ASP A 157 -2.68 31.01 19.88
C ASP A 157 -3.77 30.00 20.30
N TYR A 158 -3.41 28.71 20.44
CA TYR A 158 -4.32 27.57 20.62
C TYR A 158 -5.26 27.61 21.85
N LEU A 159 -5.10 28.59 22.75
CA LEU A 159 -5.77 28.66 24.06
C LEU A 159 -6.98 29.63 24.13
N CYS A 160 -7.34 30.32 23.05
CA CYS A 160 -8.28 31.46 23.11
C CYS A 160 -9.52 31.36 22.18
N ASP A 161 -10.40 30.38 22.39
CA ASP A 161 -11.85 30.34 22.03
C ASP A 161 -12.33 30.66 20.59
N ARG A 162 -11.50 31.13 19.65
CA ARG A 162 -11.84 31.33 18.23
C ARG A 162 -10.82 30.73 17.26
N GLU A 163 -9.51 30.92 17.46
CA GLU A 163 -8.49 30.30 16.61
C GLU A 163 -8.65 28.77 16.55
N GLY A 164 -8.99 28.13 17.67
CA GLY A 164 -9.24 26.68 17.73
C GLY A 164 -10.30 26.18 16.75
N THR A 165 -11.32 26.98 16.40
CA THR A 165 -12.35 26.56 15.42
C THR A 165 -11.82 26.58 13.99
N LEU A 166 -11.05 27.62 13.64
CA LEU A 166 -10.41 27.73 12.33
C LEU A 166 -9.28 26.70 12.17
N PHE A 167 -8.55 26.38 13.24
CA PHE A 167 -7.59 25.27 13.27
C PHE A 167 -8.26 23.90 13.06
N LEU A 168 -9.36 23.62 13.77
CA LEU A 168 -10.09 22.36 13.57
C LEU A 168 -10.62 22.22 12.13
N TRP A 169 -10.99 23.34 11.50
CA TRP A 169 -11.36 23.38 10.09
C TRP A 169 -10.15 23.19 9.15
N SER A 170 -9.00 23.83 9.41
CA SER A 170 -7.82 23.70 8.56
C SER A 170 -7.28 22.27 8.55
N GLN A 171 -7.28 21.61 9.71
CA GLN A 171 -6.92 20.20 9.87
C GLN A 171 -7.90 19.25 9.15
N GLU A 172 -9.21 19.53 9.21
CA GLU A 172 -10.20 18.79 8.44
C GLU A 172 -9.99 18.99 6.94
N MET A 173 -9.81 20.23 6.45
CA MET A 173 -9.54 20.49 5.04
C MET A 173 -8.26 19.84 4.55
N TYR A 174 -7.22 19.79 5.38
CA TYR A 174 -6.01 19.01 5.09
C TYR A 174 -6.30 17.52 4.94
N HIS A 175 -7.13 16.91 5.81
CA HIS A 175 -7.56 15.52 5.64
C HIS A 175 -8.37 15.28 4.35
N TRP A 176 -9.22 16.23 3.93
CA TRP A 176 -9.92 16.14 2.65
C TRP A 176 -8.95 16.21 1.47
N GLU A 177 -8.05 17.20 1.44
CA GLU A 177 -7.06 17.37 0.38
C GLU A 177 -6.12 16.16 0.29
N ALA A 178 -5.54 15.71 1.41
CA ALA A 178 -4.68 14.53 1.47
C ALA A 178 -5.40 13.25 0.97
N THR A 179 -6.71 13.12 1.20
CA THR A 179 -7.49 11.97 0.70
C THR A 179 -7.74 12.03 -0.81
N PHE A 180 -7.96 13.22 -1.38
CA PHE A 180 -8.07 13.39 -2.82
C PHE A 180 -6.71 13.22 -3.51
N ASP A 181 -5.64 13.81 -2.97
CA ASP A 181 -4.29 13.63 -3.50
C ASP A 181 -3.87 12.16 -3.43
N SER A 182 -4.17 11.47 -2.32
CA SER A 182 -4.04 10.01 -2.20
C SER A 182 -4.80 9.25 -3.29
N HIS A 183 -6.04 9.64 -3.61
CA HIS A 183 -6.82 9.03 -4.71
C HIS A 183 -6.16 9.21 -6.08
N PHE A 184 -5.73 10.44 -6.40
CA PHE A 184 -5.13 10.75 -7.70
C PHE A 184 -3.73 10.16 -7.85
N ASN A 185 -2.93 10.15 -6.78
CA ASN A 185 -1.62 9.48 -6.74
C ASN A 185 -1.78 7.96 -6.89
N GLU A 186 -2.71 7.32 -6.18
CA GLU A 186 -2.97 5.88 -6.34
C GLU A 186 -3.39 5.54 -7.77
N LEU A 187 -4.27 6.35 -8.37
CA LEU A 187 -4.67 6.21 -9.76
C LEU A 187 -3.48 6.32 -10.74
N ALA A 188 -2.59 7.30 -10.54
CA ALA A 188 -1.38 7.47 -11.35
C ALA A 188 -0.39 6.31 -11.17
N VAL A 189 -0.24 5.81 -9.93
CA VAL A 189 0.58 4.64 -9.61
C VAL A 189 0.05 3.38 -10.30
N TYR A 190 -1.25 3.09 -10.25
CA TYR A 190 -1.80 1.96 -11.02
C TYR A 190 -1.55 2.11 -12.52
N GLN A 191 -1.61 3.32 -13.08
CA GLN A 191 -1.32 3.56 -14.50
C GLN A 191 0.15 3.30 -14.85
N ALA A 192 1.10 3.74 -14.02
CA ALA A 192 2.53 3.44 -14.17
C ALA A 192 2.82 1.92 -14.04
N LEU A 193 2.19 1.27 -13.07
CA LEU A 193 2.38 -0.15 -12.77
C LEU A 193 1.53 -1.11 -13.65
N ARG A 194 0.96 -0.61 -14.75
CA ARG A 194 0.20 -1.39 -15.74
C ARG A 194 0.88 -2.71 -16.17
N PRO A 195 2.23 -2.79 -16.34
CA PRO A 195 2.88 -4.05 -16.72
C PRO A 195 2.82 -5.17 -15.67
N LEU A 196 2.60 -4.83 -14.39
CA LEU A 196 2.56 -5.77 -13.25
C LEU A 196 1.13 -6.18 -12.84
N GLN A 197 0.13 -5.47 -13.37
CA GLN A 197 -1.28 -5.68 -13.06
C GLN A 197 -1.78 -7.08 -13.46
N GLY A 198 -2.60 -7.69 -12.61
CA GLY A 198 -3.17 -9.02 -12.81
C GLY A 198 -2.27 -10.17 -12.34
N ARG A 199 -0.99 -9.91 -12.07
CA ARG A 199 -0.05 -10.91 -11.55
C ARG A 199 0.50 -10.54 -10.17
N HIS A 200 1.15 -9.38 -10.01
CA HIS A 200 1.70 -8.97 -8.71
C HIS A 200 1.06 -7.73 -8.10
N ILE A 201 0.15 -7.09 -8.85
CA ILE A 201 -0.65 -5.93 -8.45
C ILE A 201 -2.08 -6.16 -8.96
N PRO A 202 -3.14 -5.71 -8.25
CA PRO A 202 -4.51 -5.77 -8.77
C PRO A 202 -4.66 -5.07 -10.13
N ARG A 203 -5.47 -5.64 -11.03
CA ARG A 203 -5.92 -4.90 -12.22
C ARG A 203 -6.76 -3.69 -11.80
N LEU A 204 -6.47 -2.53 -12.41
CA LEU A 204 -7.33 -1.35 -12.38
C LEU A 204 -8.33 -1.48 -13.54
N PHE A 205 -9.59 -1.76 -13.24
CA PHE A 205 -10.67 -1.78 -14.24
C PHE A 205 -11.15 -0.38 -14.60
N GLY A 206 -10.99 0.58 -13.70
CA GLY A 206 -11.29 1.99 -13.96
C GLY A 206 -11.45 2.81 -12.69
N ARG A 207 -11.92 4.05 -12.87
CA ARG A 207 -12.31 4.96 -11.81
C ARG A 207 -13.73 5.45 -12.04
N GLY A 208 -14.37 5.91 -10.98
CA GLY A 208 -15.66 6.57 -11.09
C GLY A 208 -15.96 7.44 -9.89
N THR A 209 -17.20 7.91 -9.82
CA THR A 209 -17.68 8.77 -8.76
C THR A 209 -19.05 8.29 -8.32
N PHE A 210 -19.20 8.01 -7.03
CA PHE A 210 -20.47 7.71 -6.38
C PHE A 210 -21.11 9.01 -5.90
N LYS A 211 -22.40 9.19 -6.21
CA LYS A 211 -23.20 10.30 -5.68
C LYS A 211 -24.10 9.75 -4.57
N PRO A 212 -23.83 10.04 -3.29
CA PRO A 212 -24.77 9.70 -2.23
C PRO A 212 -26.15 10.35 -2.49
N PRO A 213 -27.24 9.82 -1.90
CA PRO A 213 -28.52 10.53 -1.88
C PRO A 213 -28.32 11.95 -1.33
N SER A 214 -28.94 12.95 -1.96
CA SER A 214 -28.90 14.32 -1.42
C SER A 214 -29.59 14.35 -0.06
N ASP A 215 -28.91 14.94 0.91
CA ASP A 215 -29.41 15.18 2.27
C ASP A 215 -29.89 16.64 2.44
N GLY A 216 -30.14 17.34 1.31
CA GLY A 216 -30.54 18.74 1.26
C GLY A 216 -29.37 19.73 1.21
N PHE A 217 -28.12 19.26 1.20
CA PHE A 217 -26.93 20.11 1.07
C PHE A 217 -26.02 19.69 -0.10
N ASP A 218 -26.29 20.25 -1.28
CA ASP A 218 -25.63 19.88 -2.54
C ASP A 218 -24.30 20.64 -2.78
N ASP A 219 -23.31 20.52 -1.89
CA ASP A 219 -21.94 20.98 -2.18
C ASP A 219 -21.16 19.93 -3.00
N PRO A 220 -20.39 20.31 -4.03
CA PRO A 220 -19.54 19.37 -4.80
C PRO A 220 -18.61 18.50 -3.95
N LEU A 221 -18.12 19.01 -2.82
CA LEU A 221 -17.22 18.32 -1.90
C LEU A 221 -17.91 17.14 -1.18
N LEU A 222 -19.21 17.24 -0.91
CA LEU A 222 -19.98 16.24 -0.15
C LEU A 222 -20.87 15.35 -1.03
N SER A 223 -21.32 15.88 -2.17
CA SER A 223 -22.23 15.24 -3.12
C SER A 223 -21.55 14.24 -4.07
N SER A 224 -20.23 14.06 -3.96
CA SER A 224 -19.46 13.19 -4.84
C SER A 224 -18.30 12.50 -4.11
N VAL A 225 -18.19 11.17 -4.27
CA VAL A 225 -17.15 10.33 -3.66
C VAL A 225 -16.40 9.61 -4.78
N PRO A 226 -15.11 9.91 -5.01
CA PRO A 226 -14.34 9.21 -6.03
C PRO A 226 -14.00 7.77 -5.57
N PHE A 227 -13.94 6.84 -6.52
CA PHE A 227 -13.58 5.46 -6.26
C PHE A 227 -12.72 4.85 -7.37
N LEU A 228 -11.94 3.83 -7.01
CA LEU A 228 -11.23 2.95 -7.95
C LEU A 228 -11.90 1.58 -8.00
N ALA A 229 -12.09 1.05 -9.20
CA ALA A 229 -12.56 -0.32 -9.44
C ALA A 229 -11.35 -1.22 -9.68
N LEU A 230 -11.07 -2.11 -8.74
CA LEU A 230 -9.87 -2.93 -8.66
C LEU A 230 -10.20 -4.43 -8.68
N GLU A 231 -9.23 -5.25 -9.09
CA GLU A 231 -9.31 -6.70 -9.00
C GLU A 231 -9.44 -7.19 -7.55
N HIS A 232 -10.42 -8.08 -7.31
CA HIS A 232 -10.52 -8.79 -6.05
C HIS A 232 -9.53 -9.97 -6.05
N ILE A 233 -8.54 -9.94 -5.15
CA ILE A 233 -7.55 -11.02 -5.00
C ILE A 233 -8.06 -12.06 -4.00
N PRO A 234 -8.43 -13.29 -4.43
CA PRO A 234 -8.87 -14.35 -3.52
C PRO A 234 -7.66 -14.92 -2.77
N GLY A 235 -7.53 -14.59 -1.48
CA GLY A 235 -6.32 -14.87 -0.73
C GLY A 235 -6.40 -14.52 0.75
N ALA A 236 -5.25 -14.64 1.42
CA ALA A 236 -5.00 -14.14 2.76
C ALA A 236 -3.82 -13.17 2.75
N THR A 237 -3.87 -12.16 3.62
CA THR A 237 -2.76 -11.22 3.84
C THR A 237 -1.64 -11.90 4.62
N LEU A 238 -0.37 -11.54 4.43
CA LEU A 238 0.76 -12.22 5.08
C LEU A 238 0.65 -12.23 6.61
N ASN A 239 0.15 -11.15 7.21
CA ASN A 239 -0.09 -11.08 8.66
C ASN A 239 -1.19 -12.04 9.19
N ARG A 240 -1.88 -12.76 8.30
CA ARG A 240 -2.90 -13.78 8.61
C ARG A 240 -2.47 -15.19 8.18
N ILE A 241 -1.24 -15.38 7.71
CA ILE A 241 -0.72 -16.68 7.28
C ILE A 241 0.35 -17.13 8.27
N GLN A 242 0.25 -18.36 8.75
CA GLN A 242 1.22 -18.95 9.69
C GLN A 242 2.25 -19.79 8.92
N LEU A 243 3.52 -19.72 9.32
CA LEU A 243 4.50 -20.71 8.88
C LEU A 243 4.11 -22.08 9.45
N LEU A 244 4.13 -23.11 8.60
CA LEU A 244 3.87 -24.49 8.96
C LEU A 244 5.00 -25.02 9.86
N SER A 245 4.88 -24.77 11.16
CA SER A 245 5.73 -25.41 12.16
C SER A 245 5.29 -26.87 12.34
N THR A 246 6.24 -27.78 12.48
CA THR A 246 6.03 -29.24 12.58
C THR A 246 5.24 -29.72 13.81
N ARG A 247 4.70 -28.81 14.64
CA ARG A 247 4.27 -29.14 16.02
C ARG A 247 2.79 -28.96 16.35
N ASN A 248 1.94 -28.35 15.52
CA ASN A 248 0.48 -28.27 15.75
C ASN A 248 -0.30 -27.93 14.46
N ASN A 249 -1.03 -28.91 13.90
CA ASN A 249 -1.77 -28.78 12.62
C ASN A 249 -3.28 -28.50 12.78
N SER A 250 -3.74 -28.06 13.95
CA SER A 250 -5.17 -27.83 14.25
C SER A 250 -5.60 -26.35 14.16
N SER A 251 -4.74 -25.46 13.66
CA SER A 251 -5.06 -24.04 13.47
C SER A 251 -5.97 -23.88 12.24
N PRO A 252 -7.13 -23.18 12.32
CA PRO A 252 -7.94 -22.84 11.15
C PRO A 252 -7.31 -21.70 10.31
N THR A 253 -6.15 -21.20 10.72
CA THR A 253 -5.41 -20.14 10.03
C THR A 253 -4.70 -20.72 8.81
N PRO A 254 -4.70 -20.07 7.63
CA PRO A 254 -3.92 -20.50 6.47
C PRO A 254 -2.45 -20.74 6.82
N GLN A 255 -1.87 -21.81 6.29
CA GLN A 255 -0.49 -22.22 6.54
C GLN A 255 0.33 -22.22 5.25
N ILE A 256 1.63 -21.93 5.35
CA ILE A 256 2.60 -22.01 4.25
C ILE A 256 3.89 -22.70 4.71
N THR A 257 4.55 -23.47 3.84
CA THR A 257 5.84 -24.09 4.21
C THR A 257 6.95 -23.03 4.27
N ASN A 258 8.05 -23.31 5.01
CA ASN A 258 9.20 -22.41 5.03
C ASN A 258 9.82 -22.25 3.62
N HIS A 259 9.75 -23.28 2.78
CA HIS A 259 10.25 -23.25 1.41
C HIS A 259 9.42 -22.29 0.56
N ASP A 260 8.10 -22.48 0.53
CA ASP A 260 7.19 -21.63 -0.26
C ASP A 260 7.22 -20.17 0.22
N ALA A 261 7.31 -19.94 1.53
CA ALA A 261 7.47 -18.61 2.11
C ALA A 261 8.77 -17.93 1.64
N THR A 262 9.89 -18.69 1.60
CA THR A 262 11.17 -18.19 1.09
C THR A 262 11.07 -17.85 -0.40
N CYS A 263 10.49 -18.75 -1.21
CA CYS A 263 10.27 -18.52 -2.64
C CYS A 263 9.38 -17.31 -2.91
N ALA A 264 8.23 -17.19 -2.22
CA ALA A 264 7.35 -16.03 -2.30
C ALA A 264 8.06 -14.74 -1.85
N SER A 265 8.95 -14.80 -0.86
CA SER A 265 9.74 -13.65 -0.41
C SER A 265 10.70 -13.13 -1.48
N HIS A 266 11.37 -14.02 -2.23
CA HIS A 266 12.24 -13.63 -3.34
C HIS A 266 11.44 -12.96 -4.46
N VAL A 267 10.31 -13.58 -4.87
CA VAL A 267 9.40 -13.01 -5.87
C VAL A 267 8.92 -11.63 -5.43
N LEU A 268 8.61 -11.43 -4.15
CA LEU A 268 8.17 -10.15 -3.63
C LEU A 268 9.26 -9.06 -3.71
N ILE A 269 10.52 -9.39 -3.41
CA ILE A 269 11.64 -8.46 -3.57
C ILE A 269 11.83 -8.09 -5.07
N ASP A 270 11.68 -9.05 -5.98
CA ASP A 270 11.74 -8.79 -7.43
C ASP A 270 10.58 -7.90 -7.92
N VAL A 271 9.38 -8.07 -7.35
CA VAL A 271 8.23 -7.20 -7.61
C VAL A 271 8.48 -5.79 -7.10
N VAL A 272 9.01 -5.63 -5.88
CA VAL A 272 9.35 -4.30 -5.34
C VAL A 272 10.45 -3.62 -6.18
N ARG A 273 11.45 -4.37 -6.65
CA ARG A 273 12.43 -3.85 -7.62
C ARG A 273 11.74 -3.40 -8.91
N ALA A 274 10.81 -4.19 -9.46
CA ALA A 274 10.07 -3.82 -10.66
C ALA A 274 9.17 -2.57 -10.48
N ILE A 275 8.57 -2.38 -9.29
CA ILE A 275 7.79 -1.19 -8.94
C ILE A 275 8.68 0.06 -8.91
N ARG A 276 9.83 -0.03 -8.21
CA ARG A 276 10.85 1.02 -8.15
C ARG A 276 11.39 1.38 -9.54
N ASN A 277 11.67 0.38 -10.38
CA ASN A 277 12.15 0.56 -11.76
C ASN A 277 11.12 1.26 -12.67
N LEU A 278 9.82 1.13 -12.37
CA LEU A 278 8.74 1.86 -13.03
C LEU A 278 8.52 3.29 -12.45
N GLY A 279 9.43 3.77 -11.59
CA GLY A 279 9.41 5.12 -11.03
C GLY A 279 8.40 5.33 -9.91
N VAL A 280 7.95 4.25 -9.26
CA VAL A 280 7.02 4.32 -8.12
C VAL A 280 7.75 4.04 -6.81
N ASN A 281 7.59 4.94 -5.86
CA ASN A 281 7.94 4.79 -4.45
C ASN A 281 6.67 4.43 -3.67
N ASN A 282 6.71 3.41 -2.81
CA ASN A 282 5.59 3.00 -1.97
C ASN A 282 6.00 2.84 -0.49
N PRO A 283 5.74 3.84 0.37
CA PRO A 283 6.17 3.81 1.78
C PRO A 283 5.32 2.89 2.67
N ASP A 284 4.31 2.18 2.15
CA ASP A 284 3.45 1.27 2.93
C ASP A 284 3.58 -0.20 2.51
N TYR A 285 4.81 -0.66 2.29
CA TYR A 285 5.11 -2.09 2.34
C TYR A 285 4.84 -2.60 3.75
N ALA A 286 3.80 -3.42 3.89
CA ALA A 286 3.40 -3.98 5.17
C ALA A 286 2.75 -5.35 4.96
N ALA A 287 2.93 -6.28 5.91
CA ALA A 287 2.35 -7.63 5.85
C ALA A 287 0.81 -7.68 5.73
N ARG A 288 0.11 -6.56 5.99
CA ARG A 288 -1.33 -6.38 5.77
C ARG A 288 -1.70 -6.00 4.33
N ASN A 289 -0.74 -5.45 3.57
CA ASN A 289 -0.87 -4.94 2.21
C ASN A 289 -0.30 -5.91 1.16
N ILE A 290 0.05 -7.14 1.56
CA ILE A 290 0.55 -8.18 0.66
C ILE A 290 -0.33 -9.41 0.84
N VAL A 291 -0.89 -9.92 -0.25
CA VAL A 291 -1.83 -11.05 -0.30
C VAL A 291 -1.21 -12.23 -1.04
N LEU A 292 -1.26 -13.43 -0.45
CA LEU A 292 -1.05 -14.67 -1.20
C LEU A 292 -2.36 -15.17 -1.77
N ARG A 293 -2.35 -15.60 -3.04
CA ARG A 293 -3.53 -16.22 -3.66
C ARG A 293 -3.74 -17.62 -3.10
N ASN A 294 -5.00 -18.01 -2.90
CA ASN A 294 -5.35 -19.37 -2.45
C ASN A 294 -4.89 -20.48 -3.41
N LEU A 295 -4.77 -20.17 -4.71
CA LEU A 295 -4.40 -21.13 -5.75
C LEU A 295 -2.93 -21.03 -6.18
N ASP A 296 -2.24 -19.96 -5.78
CA ASP A 296 -0.86 -19.67 -6.18
C ASP A 296 -0.17 -18.84 -5.06
N PRO A 297 0.34 -19.52 -4.01
CA PRO A 297 1.03 -18.86 -2.92
C PRO A 297 2.41 -18.32 -3.33
N LEU A 298 2.97 -18.74 -4.46
CA LEU A 298 4.28 -18.31 -4.96
C LEU A 298 4.20 -16.99 -5.75
N CYS A 299 3.00 -16.56 -6.13
CA CYS A 299 2.74 -15.28 -6.77
C CYS A 299 2.06 -14.28 -5.80
N PRO A 300 2.82 -13.67 -4.85
CA PRO A 300 2.28 -12.65 -3.96
C PRO A 300 1.78 -11.43 -4.74
N VAL A 301 0.79 -10.75 -4.17
CA VAL A 301 0.17 -9.54 -4.72
C VAL A 301 0.29 -8.40 -3.73
N ILE A 302 0.92 -7.31 -4.13
CA ILE A 302 0.95 -6.06 -3.37
C ILE A 302 -0.35 -5.30 -3.66
N ILE A 303 -1.05 -4.89 -2.60
CA ILE A 303 -2.31 -4.16 -2.63
C ILE A 303 -2.18 -2.85 -1.85
N ASP A 304 -3.14 -1.94 -2.06
CA ASP A 304 -3.18 -0.59 -1.48
C ASP A 304 -1.95 0.29 -1.82
N PHE A 305 -2.11 1.13 -2.85
CA PHE A 305 -1.09 2.08 -3.30
C PHE A 305 -1.41 3.53 -2.92
N GLY A 306 -2.29 3.74 -1.93
CA GLY A 306 -2.78 5.08 -1.59
C GLY A 306 -1.82 5.95 -0.78
N LEU A 307 -0.63 5.45 -0.42
CA LEU A 307 0.49 6.28 0.07
C LEU A 307 1.65 6.31 -0.94
N ALA A 308 1.54 5.58 -2.05
CA ALA A 308 2.56 5.53 -3.09
C ALA A 308 2.51 6.78 -3.99
N SER A 309 3.63 7.08 -4.64
CA SER A 309 3.73 8.18 -5.60
C SER A 309 4.66 7.84 -6.77
N THR A 310 4.42 8.44 -7.92
CA THR A 310 5.25 8.29 -9.13
C THR A 310 6.46 9.24 -9.14
N LYS A 311 6.98 9.59 -7.96
CA LYS A 311 8.15 10.47 -7.82
C LYS A 311 9.43 9.61 -7.87
N GLN A 312 10.16 9.69 -8.98
CA GLN A 312 11.52 9.14 -9.06
C GLN A 312 12.42 9.79 -7.99
N GLY A 313 13.21 9.00 -7.26
CA GLY A 313 14.37 9.53 -6.52
C GLY A 313 14.69 8.99 -5.13
N LEU A 314 13.92 8.07 -4.55
CA LEU A 314 14.23 7.51 -3.22
C LEU A 314 14.41 5.98 -3.27
N ALA A 315 15.39 5.48 -2.52
CA ALA A 315 15.86 4.08 -2.60
C ALA A 315 15.43 3.21 -1.41
N SER A 316 14.49 3.67 -0.58
CA SER A 316 14.07 3.02 0.67
C SER A 316 13.28 1.71 0.46
N ASP A 317 12.51 1.63 -0.64
CA ASP A 317 11.52 0.58 -0.92
C ASP A 317 11.98 -0.87 -0.62
N LEU A 318 13.25 -1.19 -0.91
CA LEU A 318 13.78 -2.56 -0.82
C LEU A 318 14.21 -2.97 0.59
N GLN A 319 14.59 -2.04 1.46
CA GLN A 319 14.89 -2.37 2.85
C GLN A 319 13.58 -2.56 3.63
N ASP A 320 12.60 -1.68 3.41
CA ASP A 320 11.29 -1.74 4.05
C ASP A 320 10.61 -3.10 3.85
N ILE A 321 10.62 -3.64 2.62
CA ILE A 321 10.04 -4.97 2.35
C ILE A 321 10.87 -6.11 2.97
N ARG A 322 12.20 -5.97 3.07
CA ARG A 322 13.08 -6.96 3.70
C ARG A 322 12.82 -7.04 5.21
N ASP A 323 12.61 -5.89 5.85
CA ASP A 323 12.29 -5.82 7.29
C ASP A 323 10.90 -6.43 7.57
N VAL A 324 9.89 -6.12 6.76
CA VAL A 324 8.55 -6.77 6.83
C VAL A 324 8.66 -8.29 6.72
N LEU A 325 9.44 -8.79 5.76
CA LEU A 325 9.64 -10.23 5.52
C LEU A 325 10.42 -10.92 6.65
N TYR A 326 11.36 -10.22 7.28
CA TYR A 326 12.11 -10.69 8.44
C TYR A 326 11.22 -10.78 9.69
N ASP A 327 10.41 -9.76 9.98
CA ASP A 327 9.52 -9.72 11.14
C ASP A 327 8.49 -10.86 11.13
N ILE A 328 7.91 -11.16 9.96
CA ILE A 328 7.01 -12.31 9.79
C ILE A 328 7.76 -13.66 9.68
N LYS A 329 9.10 -13.65 9.62
CA LYS A 329 10.01 -14.80 9.51
C LYS A 329 9.93 -15.57 8.18
N TRP A 330 9.46 -14.92 7.12
CA TRP A 330 9.29 -15.53 5.80
C TRP A 330 10.55 -15.51 4.95
N ASN A 331 11.41 -14.52 5.19
CA ASN A 331 12.72 -14.47 4.56
C ASN A 331 13.81 -14.71 5.61
N ILE A 332 14.85 -15.43 5.19
CA ILE A 332 16.12 -15.47 5.89
C ILE A 332 16.95 -14.32 5.32
N PRO A 333 17.38 -13.31 6.10
CA PRO A 333 18.12 -12.17 5.56
C PRO A 333 19.33 -12.64 4.73
N SER A 334 19.32 -12.31 3.44
CA SER A 334 20.48 -12.49 2.56
C SER A 334 21.71 -11.83 3.19
N PRO A 335 22.92 -12.37 3.00
CA PRO A 335 24.13 -11.67 3.38
C PRO A 335 24.38 -10.49 2.43
N TYR A 336 25.20 -9.52 2.86
CA TYR A 336 25.82 -8.54 1.97
C TYR A 336 27.12 -9.13 1.42
N ARG A 337 27.28 -9.25 0.09
CA ARG A 337 28.50 -9.76 -0.56
C ARG A 337 29.74 -9.01 -0.06
N ARG A 338 29.72 -7.67 -0.06
CA ARG A 338 30.83 -6.85 0.44
C ARG A 338 31.21 -7.21 1.88
N GLY A 339 30.21 -7.45 2.74
CA GLY A 339 30.41 -7.82 4.14
C GLY A 339 30.94 -9.23 4.39
N VAL A 340 30.95 -10.11 3.38
CA VAL A 340 31.36 -11.52 3.52
C VAL A 340 32.51 -11.95 2.60
N GLU A 341 32.72 -11.28 1.47
CA GLU A 341 33.82 -11.52 0.55
C GLU A 341 35.00 -10.54 0.72
N THR A 342 34.78 -9.37 1.33
CA THR A 342 35.86 -8.38 1.56
C THR A 342 36.49 -8.55 2.95
N PRO A 343 37.78 -8.91 3.06
CA PRO A 343 38.46 -8.99 4.35
C PRO A 343 38.65 -7.60 4.95
N LEU A 344 38.45 -7.46 6.27
CA LEU A 344 38.86 -6.24 6.97
C LEU A 344 40.41 -6.14 7.01
N PRO A 345 41.00 -4.94 6.90
CA PRO A 345 42.45 -4.78 6.84
C PRO A 345 43.22 -5.40 8.01
N LEU A 346 42.73 -5.22 9.25
CA LEU A 346 43.41 -5.66 10.46
C LEU A 346 43.01 -7.08 10.92
N SER A 347 41.74 -7.46 10.75
CA SER A 347 41.17 -8.70 11.31
C SER A 347 40.74 -9.74 10.27
N GLY A 348 40.82 -9.42 8.98
CA GLY A 348 40.46 -10.33 7.89
C GLY A 348 38.99 -10.71 7.94
N PHE A 349 38.72 -12.00 7.95
CA PHE A 349 37.37 -12.57 8.03
C PHE A 349 36.94 -12.91 9.46
N ALA A 350 37.68 -12.50 10.49
CA ALA A 350 37.38 -12.82 11.89
C ALA A 350 35.94 -12.47 12.33
N PRO A 351 35.33 -11.32 11.93
CA PRO A 351 33.93 -11.04 12.24
C PRO A 351 32.97 -12.05 11.60
N LEU A 352 33.18 -12.42 10.34
CA LEU A 352 32.36 -13.43 9.63
C LEU A 352 32.54 -14.81 10.26
N ASN A 353 33.78 -15.25 10.48
CA ASN A 353 34.11 -16.52 11.12
C ASN A 353 33.44 -16.65 12.50
N ARG A 354 33.49 -15.59 13.32
CA ARG A 354 32.82 -15.54 14.64
C ARG A 354 31.30 -15.48 14.52
N ALA A 355 30.77 -14.63 13.64
CA ALA A 355 29.33 -14.54 13.41
C ALA A 355 28.76 -15.90 13.04
N ALA A 356 29.40 -16.61 12.10
CA ALA A 356 29.04 -17.95 11.65
C ALA A 356 29.19 -19.04 12.73
N SER A 357 30.29 -19.03 13.48
CA SER A 357 30.55 -20.02 14.53
C SER A 357 29.65 -19.83 15.77
N GLY A 358 29.21 -18.60 16.04
CA GLY A 358 28.34 -18.24 17.17
C GLY A 358 26.84 -18.39 16.89
N LEU A 359 26.46 -18.95 15.74
CA LEU A 359 25.06 -19.17 15.40
C LEU A 359 24.49 -20.35 16.19
N SER A 360 23.34 -20.13 16.83
CA SER A 360 22.51 -21.22 17.37
C SER A 360 22.08 -22.17 16.24
N ASP A 361 21.67 -23.41 16.56
CA ASP A 361 21.38 -24.42 15.53
C ASP A 361 20.38 -23.93 14.46
N ARG A 362 19.33 -23.21 14.87
CA ARG A 362 18.37 -22.57 13.96
C ARG A 362 18.98 -21.51 13.02
N LYS A 363 20.07 -20.85 13.44
CA LYS A 363 20.85 -19.94 12.60
C LYS A 363 21.98 -20.68 11.85
N ARG A 364 22.36 -21.89 12.25
CA ARG A 364 23.29 -22.74 11.46
C ARG A 364 22.64 -23.19 10.16
N ASP A 365 21.34 -23.48 10.15
CA ASP A 365 20.57 -23.76 8.92
C ASP A 365 20.63 -22.57 7.95
N VAL A 366 20.49 -21.34 8.47
CA VAL A 366 20.63 -20.08 7.71
C VAL A 366 22.02 -19.94 7.09
N LEU A 367 23.06 -20.25 7.86
CA LEU A 367 24.43 -20.23 7.35
C LEU A 367 24.63 -21.29 6.28
N GLN A 368 24.18 -22.53 6.51
CA GLN A 368 24.30 -23.63 5.57
C GLN A 368 23.43 -23.45 4.32
N ALA A 369 22.41 -22.58 4.34
CA ALA A 369 21.70 -22.19 3.13
C ALA A 369 22.60 -21.38 2.19
N TYR A 370 23.30 -20.36 2.72
CA TYR A 370 24.04 -19.36 1.93
C TYR A 370 25.54 -19.61 1.79
N PHE A 371 26.15 -20.35 2.71
CA PHE A 371 27.60 -20.51 2.78
C PHE A 371 28.02 -21.98 2.69
N GLU A 372 29.16 -22.21 2.05
CA GLU A 372 29.95 -23.43 2.14
C GLU A 372 31.13 -23.21 3.08
N GLU A 373 31.48 -24.23 3.86
CA GLU A 373 32.71 -24.22 4.64
C GLU A 373 33.88 -24.54 3.71
N ILE A 374 34.94 -23.72 3.77
CA ILE A 374 36.15 -23.89 2.96
C ILE A 374 37.36 -24.14 3.86
N VAL A 375 38.36 -24.86 3.35
CA VAL A 375 39.62 -25.06 4.07
C VAL A 375 40.28 -23.68 4.31
N PRO A 376 40.45 -23.23 5.57
CA PRO A 376 40.97 -21.91 5.83
C PRO A 376 42.45 -21.81 5.47
N GLY A 377 42.83 -20.65 4.93
CA GLY A 377 44.24 -20.26 4.84
C GLY A 377 44.86 -20.01 6.23
N PRO A 378 46.18 -19.81 6.31
CA PRO A 378 46.85 -19.49 7.57
C PRO A 378 46.40 -18.12 8.09
N SER A 379 46.10 -18.04 9.39
CA SER A 379 46.02 -16.76 10.10
C SER A 379 47.41 -16.12 10.22
N ARG A 380 47.47 -14.79 10.31
CA ARG A 380 48.72 -14.02 10.43
C ARG A 380 48.57 -12.87 11.41
N THR A 381 49.66 -12.51 12.09
CA THR A 381 49.70 -11.29 12.90
C THR A 381 49.95 -10.09 12.00
N ILE A 382 49.14 -9.04 12.14
CA ILE A 382 49.32 -7.75 11.47
C ILE A 382 49.58 -6.69 12.56
N LEU A 383 50.52 -5.79 12.30
CA LEU A 383 50.73 -4.58 13.12
C LEU A 383 49.93 -3.44 12.50
N ASP A 384 49.22 -2.66 13.32
CA ASP A 384 48.65 -1.38 12.89
C ASP A 384 49.69 -0.24 12.98
N GLY A 385 49.25 0.99 12.71
CA GLY A 385 50.12 2.18 12.70
C GLY A 385 50.76 2.50 14.06
N ASP A 386 50.15 2.04 15.16
CA ASP A 386 50.64 2.26 16.52
C ASP A 386 51.48 1.06 17.04
N GLY A 387 51.67 0.03 16.21
CA GLY A 387 52.39 -1.20 16.58
C GLY A 387 51.55 -2.18 17.39
N THR A 388 50.22 -2.02 17.46
CA THR A 388 49.34 -2.99 18.11
C THR A 388 49.21 -4.23 17.24
N GLN A 389 49.32 -5.42 17.85
CA GLN A 389 49.18 -6.70 17.16
C GLN A 389 47.72 -7.11 17.02
N HIS A 390 47.28 -7.32 15.78
CA HIS A 390 45.97 -7.86 15.41
C HIS A 390 46.14 -9.25 14.82
N ILE A 391 45.22 -10.16 15.12
CA ILE A 391 45.15 -11.48 14.46
C ILE A 391 44.23 -11.34 13.24
N TRP A 392 44.83 -11.43 12.06
CA TRP A 392 44.11 -11.49 10.80
C TRP A 392 43.75 -12.95 10.50
N GLU A 393 42.45 -13.24 10.42
CA GLU A 393 41.93 -14.57 10.10
C GLU A 393 41.63 -14.71 8.61
N ALA A 394 42.06 -15.82 8.00
CA ALA A 394 41.58 -16.24 6.69
C ALA A 394 40.09 -16.65 6.76
N SER A 395 39.40 -16.60 5.61
CA SER A 395 38.00 -17.04 5.58
C SER A 395 37.88 -18.55 5.77
N ARG A 396 36.89 -18.95 6.58
CA ARG A 396 36.41 -20.34 6.71
C ARG A 396 35.11 -20.57 5.93
N TRP A 397 34.48 -19.50 5.45
CA TRP A 397 33.15 -19.53 4.84
C TRP A 397 33.18 -18.80 3.51
N ARG A 398 32.68 -19.44 2.46
CA ARG A 398 32.45 -18.79 1.16
C ARG A 398 30.96 -18.74 0.89
N LEU A 399 30.49 -17.65 0.31
CA LEU A 399 29.14 -17.59 -0.25
C LEU A 399 29.02 -18.66 -1.35
N LYS A 400 27.96 -19.47 -1.33
CA LYS A 400 27.74 -20.45 -2.40
C LYS A 400 27.44 -19.74 -3.72
N GLU A 401 27.84 -20.37 -4.82
CA GLU A 401 27.54 -19.89 -6.16
C GLU A 401 26.01 -19.76 -6.37
N GLY A 402 25.59 -18.66 -6.99
CA GLY A 402 24.18 -18.36 -7.24
C GLY A 402 23.38 -17.86 -6.03
N VAL A 403 23.98 -17.68 -4.84
CA VAL A 403 23.29 -17.05 -3.70
C VAL A 403 23.14 -15.56 -3.93
N ARG A 404 21.88 -15.11 -3.93
CA ARG A 404 21.49 -13.71 -3.99
C ARG A 404 21.86 -12.95 -2.72
N THR A 405 22.43 -11.76 -2.86
CA THR A 405 22.88 -10.92 -1.73
C THR A 405 22.09 -9.61 -1.60
N CYS A 406 22.15 -8.97 -0.43
CA CYS A 406 21.48 -7.69 -0.18
C CYS A 406 22.00 -6.55 -1.07
N ASP A 407 23.30 -6.51 -1.30
CA ASP A 407 23.94 -5.52 -2.16
C ASP A 407 23.58 -5.70 -3.64
N GLU A 408 23.26 -6.90 -4.11
CA GLU A 408 22.67 -7.08 -5.46
C GLU A 408 21.27 -6.45 -5.61
N ASP A 409 20.53 -6.31 -4.50
CA ASP A 409 19.24 -5.60 -4.50
C ASP A 409 19.42 -4.08 -4.30
N VAL A 410 20.42 -3.65 -3.50
CA VAL A 410 20.58 -2.25 -3.07
C VAL A 410 21.55 -1.44 -3.95
N GLU A 411 22.68 -2.02 -4.36
CA GLU A 411 23.78 -1.32 -5.06
C GLU A 411 23.49 -1.16 -6.55
N TRP A 412 22.52 -0.30 -6.84
CA TRP A 412 22.00 -0.12 -8.18
C TRP A 412 22.62 1.10 -8.87
N GLY A 413 23.63 0.84 -9.72
CA GLY A 413 24.34 1.84 -10.55
C GLY A 413 24.00 1.76 -12.04
N LEU A 414 22.85 1.19 -12.40
CA LEU A 414 22.44 1.01 -13.80
C LEU A 414 21.91 2.31 -14.41
N SER A 415 22.30 2.59 -15.66
CA SER A 415 21.73 3.67 -16.47
C SER A 415 20.27 3.38 -16.82
N GLN A 416 19.49 4.43 -17.15
CA GLN A 416 18.07 4.31 -17.47
C GLN A 416 17.77 3.27 -18.58
N GLU A 417 18.66 3.14 -19.57
CA GLU A 417 18.55 2.15 -20.65
C GLU A 417 18.63 0.70 -20.15
N ALA A 418 19.45 0.45 -19.12
CA ALA A 418 19.55 -0.88 -18.50
C ALA A 418 18.32 -1.20 -17.65
N ILE A 419 17.69 -0.20 -17.01
CA ILE A 419 16.37 -0.34 -16.35
C ILE A 419 15.34 -0.84 -17.35
N GLU A 420 15.23 -0.17 -18.50
CA GLU A 420 14.22 -0.46 -19.52
C GLU A 420 14.45 -1.84 -20.14
N SER A 421 15.71 -2.21 -20.41
CA SER A 421 16.10 -3.54 -20.91
C SER A 421 15.80 -4.66 -19.91
N GLU A 422 16.12 -4.47 -18.62
CA GLU A 422 15.84 -5.45 -17.57
C GLU A 422 14.34 -5.58 -17.31
N CYS A 423 13.58 -4.48 -17.32
CA CYS A 423 12.12 -4.51 -17.27
C CYS A 423 11.50 -5.27 -18.44
N GLN A 424 11.99 -5.10 -19.68
CA GLN A 424 11.52 -5.89 -20.81
C GLN A 424 11.88 -7.38 -20.67
N THR A 425 13.08 -7.69 -20.18
CA THR A 425 13.53 -9.06 -19.95
C THR A 425 12.69 -9.76 -18.87
N TYR A 426 12.43 -9.09 -17.74
CA TYR A 426 11.54 -9.58 -16.69
C TYR A 426 10.11 -9.78 -17.21
N LEU A 427 9.55 -8.80 -17.92
CA LEU A 427 8.22 -8.93 -18.53
C LEU A 427 8.13 -10.08 -19.57
N PHE A 428 9.23 -10.39 -20.26
CA PHE A 428 9.32 -11.53 -21.17
C PHE A 428 9.37 -12.88 -20.44
N GLN A 429 10.25 -13.02 -19.43
CA GLN A 429 10.34 -14.22 -18.58
C GLN A 429 9.02 -14.50 -17.85
N MET A 430 8.33 -13.44 -17.43
CA MET A 430 7.02 -13.50 -16.79
C MET A 430 5.94 -13.99 -17.77
N ARG A 431 5.92 -13.51 -19.01
CA ARG A 431 4.97 -14.00 -20.04
C ARG A 431 5.20 -15.48 -20.36
N THR A 432 6.44 -15.91 -20.52
CA THR A 432 6.79 -17.29 -20.92
C THR A 432 6.52 -18.32 -19.82
N SER A 433 6.72 -17.95 -18.54
CA SER A 433 6.38 -18.79 -17.38
C SER A 433 4.88 -18.92 -17.08
N SER A 434 4.00 -18.28 -17.87
CA SER A 434 2.53 -18.35 -17.71
C SER A 434 1.85 -19.30 -18.71
N SER A 435 2.63 -19.98 -19.56
CA SER A 435 2.16 -20.75 -20.72
C SER A 435 2.50 -22.24 -20.68
N THR A 436 2.87 -22.73 -19.50
CA THR A 436 3.15 -24.14 -19.15
C THR A 436 2.34 -24.52 -17.91
#